data_AF-A0AAW2F2E6-F1
#
_entry.id   AF-A0AAW2F2E6-F1
#
_cell.length_a   1.000
_cell.length_b   1.000
_cell.length_c   1.000
_cell.angle_alpha   90.00
_cell.angle_beta   90.00
_cell.angle_gamma   90.00
#
_symmetry.space_group_name_H-M   'P 1'
#
loop_
_entity.id
_entity.type
_entity.pdbx_description
1 polymer ?
#
loop_
_entity_poly.entity_id
_entity_poly.type
_entity_poly.pdbx_seq_one_letter_code
_entity_poly.pdbx_strand_id
1 'polypeptide(L)'
;MQATKIIKVNALTMGTSGLCETFAPNSVYVQCIRWKRKPIWLPPAKSKMFRVPERPVISIEEKLEIQRLYNNYKTYMTSFRSYLIQAAEKNEAQCKQVTSEQTEEEDFKMCSAINDQWNAEVAKNREIRLAKMREMKKEEILEKLMQQEQFKEEQMKKLNEYVKQVKRESVTFITAENIDSAIEECLANVVNHNRALDSEGNWHEGKYSPVRSVERTQKSTAVEQ
;
A
#
# COMPACT_ATOMS: atom_id res chain seq x y z
N MET A 1 -23.83 37.18 -5.55
CA MET A 1 -24.74 37.26 -4.39
C MET A 1 -23.97 37.93 -3.27
N GLN A 2 -24.28 39.21 -2.97
CA GLN A 2 -25.07 39.62 -1.79
C GLN A 2 -24.41 39.13 -0.49
N ALA A 3 -24.01 39.95 0.47
CA ALA A 3 -24.38 41.32 0.81
C ALA A 3 -23.25 41.96 1.66
N THR A 4 -23.49 43.17 2.16
CA THR A 4 -22.75 43.93 3.19
C THR A 4 -21.64 44.88 2.72
N LYS A 5 -22.03 45.85 1.89
CA LYS A 5 -21.86 47.27 2.28
C LYS A 5 -22.74 47.55 3.50
N ILE A 6 -22.35 48.53 4.32
CA ILE A 6 -22.78 48.81 5.71
C ILE A 6 -21.85 47.99 6.63
N ILE A 7 -20.81 48.57 7.24
CA ILE A 7 -20.91 49.57 8.30
C ILE A 7 -19.74 50.57 8.15
N LYS A 8 -20.03 51.89 8.19
CA LYS A 8 -19.02 52.92 8.49
C LYS A 8 -18.62 52.74 9.97
N VAL A 9 -17.62 51.90 10.25
CA VAL A 9 -17.07 51.75 11.61
C VAL A 9 -15.91 52.73 11.73
N ASN A 10 -16.05 53.72 12.61
CA ASN A 10 -14.97 54.64 12.98
C ASN A 10 -13.74 53.85 13.44
N ALA A 11 -12.55 54.19 12.94
CA ALA A 11 -11.28 53.57 13.32
C ALA A 11 -10.95 53.67 14.84
N LEU A 12 -11.75 54.43 15.60
CA LEU A 12 -11.60 54.64 17.05
C LEU A 12 -12.34 53.60 17.91
N THR A 13 -13.16 52.70 17.34
CA THR A 13 -13.81 51.62 18.11
C THR A 13 -12.99 50.32 18.16
N MET A 14 -11.81 50.27 17.51
CA MET A 14 -10.86 49.15 17.61
C MET A 14 -10.04 49.15 18.91
N GLY A 15 -10.59 49.71 19.99
CA GLY A 15 -9.93 49.74 21.31
C GLY A 15 -10.31 48.58 22.24
N THR A 16 -11.40 47.86 21.98
CA THR A 16 -11.99 46.95 22.98
C THR A 16 -12.58 45.64 22.44
N SER A 17 -12.46 45.34 21.15
CA SER A 17 -12.55 43.96 20.67
C SER A 17 -11.16 43.37 20.58
N GLY A 18 -10.57 43.07 21.73
CA GLY A 18 -9.37 42.23 21.85
C GLY A 18 -9.67 40.78 21.46
N LEU A 19 -10.22 40.57 20.27
CA LEU A 19 -10.17 39.29 19.59
C LEU A 19 -8.71 39.08 19.22
N CYS A 20 -8.02 38.36 20.09
CA CYS A 20 -6.82 37.65 19.71
C CYS A 20 -7.22 36.74 18.54
N GLU A 21 -6.95 37.15 17.29
CA GLU A 21 -7.18 36.36 16.06
C GLU A 21 -6.37 35.04 16.02
N THR A 22 -5.76 34.64 17.13
CA THR A 22 -4.94 33.44 17.26
C THR A 22 -5.27 32.67 18.54
N PHE A 23 -6.56 32.41 18.79
CA PHE A 23 -6.96 31.42 19.80
C PHE A 23 -7.60 30.20 19.14
N ALA A 24 -6.80 29.46 18.37
CA ALA A 24 -7.02 28.05 18.13
C ALA A 24 -6.17 27.28 19.15
N PRO A 25 -6.73 26.80 20.28
CA PRO A 25 -5.92 26.28 21.39
C PRO A 25 -5.19 24.95 21.10
N ASN A 26 -5.38 24.33 19.93
CA ASN A 26 -4.79 23.03 19.58
C ASN A 26 -4.22 22.99 18.16
N SER A 27 -3.44 23.98 17.76
CA SER A 27 -2.63 23.94 16.54
C SER A 27 -1.20 23.51 16.88
N VAL A 28 -0.76 22.35 16.38
CA VAL A 28 0.57 21.74 16.66
C VAL A 28 1.74 22.66 16.28
N TYR A 29 1.50 23.68 15.46
CA TYR A 29 2.52 24.61 14.94
C TYR A 29 2.45 26.03 15.52
N VAL A 30 1.60 26.29 16.52
CA VAL A 30 1.54 27.61 17.17
C VAL A 30 2.15 27.51 18.57
N GLN A 31 3.45 27.80 18.67
CA GLN A 31 4.02 28.19 19.97
C GLN A 31 3.43 29.54 20.35
N CYS A 32 2.63 29.57 21.43
CA CYS A 32 2.21 30.82 22.07
C CYS A 32 3.45 31.52 22.63
N ILE A 33 4.13 32.31 21.80
CA ILE A 33 5.26 33.07 22.27
C ILE A 33 4.70 34.21 23.13
N ARG A 34 4.94 34.14 24.44
CA ARG A 34 4.48 35.13 25.42
C ARG A 34 5.26 36.45 25.29
N TRP A 35 5.23 37.12 24.14
CA TRP A 35 6.00 38.36 23.90
C TRP A 35 5.52 39.56 24.73
N LYS A 36 4.33 39.53 25.36
CA LYS A 36 3.81 40.69 26.11
C LYS A 36 4.42 40.88 27.51
N ARG A 37 5.09 39.89 28.10
CA ARG A 37 5.71 40.01 29.44
C ARG A 37 7.16 39.54 29.41
N LYS A 38 7.98 40.11 30.30
CA LYS A 38 9.36 39.66 30.48
C LYS A 38 9.38 38.21 31.00
N PRO A 39 10.21 37.32 30.43
CA PRO A 39 10.33 35.96 30.92
C PRO A 39 11.04 35.93 32.28
N ILE A 40 10.83 34.86 33.06
CA ILE A 40 11.28 34.75 34.47
C ILE A 40 12.80 34.89 34.60
N TRP A 41 13.58 34.40 33.62
CA TRP A 41 15.05 34.45 33.62
C TRP A 41 15.64 35.82 33.25
N LEU A 42 14.82 36.75 32.73
CA LEU A 42 15.30 38.08 32.37
C LEU A 42 15.24 39.00 33.59
N PRO A 43 16.33 39.70 33.95
CA PRO A 43 16.31 40.58 35.11
C PRO A 43 15.36 41.77 34.92
N PRO A 44 14.86 42.36 36.02
CA PRO A 44 14.13 43.62 35.96
C PRO A 44 15.00 44.73 35.34
N ALA A 45 14.36 45.76 34.80
CA ALA A 45 15.12 46.92 34.32
C ALA A 45 15.84 47.60 35.49
N LYS A 46 17.04 48.16 35.25
CA LYS A 46 17.83 48.86 36.28
C LYS A 46 17.02 49.94 37.02
N SER A 47 16.16 50.67 36.29
CA SER A 47 15.24 51.69 36.84
C SER A 47 14.10 51.14 37.71
N LYS A 48 13.81 49.83 37.65
CA LYS A 48 12.76 49.15 38.42
C LYS A 48 13.31 48.23 39.51
N MET A 49 14.62 47.96 39.51
CA MET A 49 15.28 47.03 40.42
C MET A 49 15.10 47.42 41.90
N PHE A 50 15.09 48.72 42.18
CA PHE A 50 14.95 49.27 43.55
C PHE A 50 13.74 50.19 43.71
N ARG A 51 12.83 50.24 42.73
CA ARG A 51 11.65 51.11 42.78
C ARG A 51 10.57 50.49 43.64
N VAL A 52 10.33 51.05 44.82
CA VAL A 52 9.19 50.71 45.68
C VAL A 52 7.95 51.49 45.20
N PRO A 53 6.83 50.84 44.84
CA PRO A 53 5.61 51.55 44.49
C PRO A 53 4.99 52.16 45.75
N GLU A 54 4.80 53.48 45.74
CA GLU A 54 4.11 54.19 46.80
C GLU A 54 2.62 53.81 46.80
N ARG A 55 2.08 53.54 47.99
CA ARG A 55 0.65 53.25 48.14
C ARG A 55 -0.12 54.57 48.24
N PRO A 56 -1.26 54.70 47.56
CA PRO A 56 -2.11 55.87 47.75
C PRO A 56 -2.59 55.93 49.21
N VAL A 57 -2.53 57.11 49.81
CA VAL A 57 -3.07 57.36 51.15
C VAL A 57 -4.56 57.59 51.01
N ILE A 58 -5.35 56.65 51.54
CA ILE A 58 -6.81 56.71 51.54
C ILE A 58 -7.26 57.10 52.95
N SER A 59 -8.30 57.92 53.06
CA SER A 59 -8.87 58.26 54.36
C SER A 59 -9.43 57.02 55.07
N ILE A 60 -9.46 57.04 56.40
CA ILE A 60 -9.90 55.88 57.18
C ILE A 60 -11.39 55.58 56.92
N GLU A 61 -12.21 56.63 56.82
CA GLU A 61 -13.65 56.53 56.58
C GLU A 61 -13.96 55.88 55.23
N GLU A 62 -13.33 56.34 54.15
CA GLU A 62 -13.50 55.74 52.81
C GLU A 62 -13.06 54.30 52.79
N LYS A 63 -11.95 53.96 53.47
CA LYS A 63 -11.47 52.59 53.53
C LYS A 63 -12.49 51.66 54.19
N LEU A 64 -13.12 52.09 55.27
CA LEU A 64 -14.15 51.33 55.97
C LEU A 64 -15.40 51.15 55.11
N GLU A 65 -15.83 52.21 54.41
CA GLU A 65 -17.01 52.12 53.55
C GLU A 65 -16.75 51.24 52.32
N ILE A 66 -15.58 51.34 51.69
CA ILE A 66 -15.16 50.43 50.60
C ILE A 66 -15.19 48.98 51.10
N GLN A 67 -14.68 48.72 52.29
CA GLN A 67 -14.69 47.37 52.87
C GLN A 67 -16.12 46.86 53.09
N ARG A 68 -17.01 47.69 53.64
CA ARG A 68 -18.43 47.35 53.83
C ARG A 68 -19.12 47.03 52.49
N LEU A 69 -18.97 47.90 51.49
CA LEU A 69 -19.56 47.71 50.16
C LEU A 69 -19.02 46.45 49.48
N TYR A 70 -17.71 46.22 49.58
CA TYR A 70 -17.06 45.04 49.01
C TYR A 70 -17.60 43.75 49.65
N ASN A 71 -17.73 43.72 50.97
CA ASN A 71 -18.27 42.57 51.69
C ASN A 71 -19.70 42.28 51.26
N ASN A 72 -20.57 43.31 51.23
CA ASN A 72 -21.96 43.15 50.79
C ASN A 72 -22.04 42.62 49.35
N TYR A 73 -21.29 43.22 48.44
CA TYR A 73 -21.24 42.79 47.04
C TYR A 73 -20.77 41.33 46.92
N LYS A 74 -19.71 40.95 47.64
CA LYS A 74 -19.18 39.59 47.62
C LYS A 74 -20.19 38.58 48.14
N THR A 75 -20.91 38.90 49.20
CA THR A 75 -21.99 38.04 49.73
C THR A 75 -23.06 37.81 48.67
N TYR A 76 -23.58 38.88 48.04
CA TYR A 76 -24.61 38.77 47.00
C TYR A 76 -24.13 38.01 45.76
N MET A 77 -22.90 38.26 45.31
CA MET A 77 -22.36 37.57 44.13
C MET A 77 -22.12 36.08 44.42
N THR A 78 -21.75 35.75 45.66
CA THR A 78 -21.58 34.35 46.09
C THR A 78 -22.92 33.62 46.12
N SER A 79 -23.96 34.23 46.71
CA SER A 79 -25.31 33.64 46.72
C SER A 79 -25.89 33.48 45.31
N PHE A 80 -25.67 34.46 44.44
CA PHE A 80 -26.11 34.38 43.05
C PHE A 80 -25.40 33.25 42.29
N ARG A 81 -24.07 33.12 42.44
CA ARG A 81 -23.30 32.02 41.85
C ARG A 81 -23.81 30.66 42.34
N SER A 82 -24.06 30.50 43.65
CA SER A 82 -24.59 29.23 44.17
C SER A 82 -25.96 28.88 43.59
N TYR A 83 -26.83 29.89 43.39
CA TYR A 83 -28.12 29.67 42.75
C TYR A 83 -27.99 29.19 41.30
N LEU A 84 -27.10 29.82 40.51
CA LEU A 84 -26.87 29.41 39.13
C LEU A 84 -26.31 27.98 39.02
N ILE A 85 -25.42 27.59 39.93
CA ILE A 85 -24.89 26.22 40.00
C ILE A 85 -26.03 25.24 40.26
N GLN A 86 -26.87 25.50 41.27
CA GLN A 86 -28.02 24.64 41.58
C GLN A 86 -29.03 24.56 40.43
N ALA A 87 -29.27 25.66 39.72
CA ALA A 87 -30.14 25.67 38.56
C ALA A 87 -29.58 24.82 37.41
N ALA A 88 -28.27 24.89 37.17
CA ALA A 88 -27.59 24.05 36.17
C ALA A 88 -27.66 22.56 36.54
N GLU A 89 -27.39 22.21 37.80
CA GLU A 89 -27.48 20.82 38.29
C GLU A 89 -28.89 20.25 38.14
N LYS A 90 -29.93 21.04 38.45
CA LYS A 90 -31.33 20.64 38.26
C LYS A 90 -31.66 20.41 36.78
N ASN A 91 -31.20 21.28 35.90
CA ASN A 91 -31.40 21.13 34.45
C ASN A 91 -30.70 19.88 33.92
N GLU A 92 -29.47 19.60 34.34
CA GLU A 92 -28.76 18.37 33.96
C GLU A 92 -29.49 17.11 34.42
N ALA A 93 -30.01 17.08 35.64
CA ALA A 93 -30.77 15.95 36.16
C ALA A 93 -32.08 15.73 35.36
N GLN A 94 -32.78 16.81 35.02
CA GLN A 94 -34.00 16.75 34.20
C GLN A 94 -33.70 16.28 32.77
N CYS A 95 -32.65 16.80 32.13
CA CYS A 95 -32.26 16.35 30.79
C CYS A 95 -31.94 14.85 30.76
N LYS A 96 -31.19 14.33 31.75
CA LYS A 96 -30.87 12.90 31.85
C LYS A 96 -32.10 12.00 32.02
N GLN A 97 -33.15 12.48 32.69
CA GLN A 97 -34.41 11.73 32.80
C GLN A 97 -35.25 11.75 31.50
N VAL A 98 -35.08 12.79 30.67
CA VAL A 98 -35.83 12.96 29.40
C VAL A 98 -35.10 12.33 28.21
N THR A 99 -33.78 12.12 28.29
CA THR A 99 -33.03 11.31 27.32
C THR A 99 -33.22 9.84 27.68
N SER A 100 -34.42 9.36 27.40
CA SER A 100 -34.89 8.03 27.71
C SER A 100 -34.06 7.01 26.96
N GLU A 101 -33.32 6.17 27.68
CA GLU A 101 -32.67 4.95 27.17
C GLU A 101 -33.60 4.15 26.23
N GLN A 102 -34.91 4.22 26.48
CA GLN A 102 -35.97 3.68 25.62
C GLN A 102 -35.95 4.22 24.19
N THR A 103 -35.77 5.53 23.99
CA THR A 103 -35.67 6.11 22.64
C THR A 103 -34.40 5.65 21.92
N GLU A 104 -33.29 5.52 22.64
CA GLU A 104 -32.03 5.00 22.07
C GLU A 104 -32.16 3.53 21.68
N GLU A 105 -32.82 2.72 22.53
CA GLU A 105 -33.11 1.32 22.23
C GLU A 105 -34.05 1.16 21.02
N GLU A 106 -35.07 2.00 20.90
CA GLU A 106 -35.99 2.01 19.76
C GLU A 106 -35.26 2.37 18.47
N ASP A 107 -34.46 3.44 18.48
CA ASP A 107 -33.63 3.85 17.34
C ASP A 107 -32.64 2.75 16.94
N PHE A 108 -32.00 2.11 17.92
CA PHE A 108 -31.09 1.00 17.69
C PHE A 108 -31.79 -0.20 17.02
N LYS A 109 -32.98 -0.58 17.51
CA LYS A 109 -33.79 -1.66 16.92
C LYS A 109 -34.17 -1.34 15.47
N MET A 110 -34.58 -0.11 15.19
CA MET A 110 -34.91 0.33 13.83
C MET A 110 -33.69 0.27 12.90
N CYS A 111 -32.54 0.78 13.33
CA CYS A 111 -31.31 0.74 12.54
C CYS A 111 -30.82 -0.70 12.29
N SER A 112 -30.92 -1.58 13.29
CA SER A 112 -30.55 -2.99 13.15
C SER A 112 -31.42 -3.68 12.09
N ALA A 113 -32.74 -3.46 12.13
CA ALA A 113 -33.66 -4.05 11.17
C ALA A 113 -33.36 -3.63 9.71
N ILE A 114 -32.99 -2.37 9.48
CA ILE A 114 -32.59 -1.88 8.15
C ILE A 114 -31.29 -2.55 7.70
N ASN A 115 -30.33 -2.72 8.60
CA ASN A 115 -29.06 -3.39 8.31
C ASN A 115 -29.27 -4.86 7.93
N ASP A 116 -30.14 -5.56 8.65
CA ASP A 116 -30.46 -6.96 8.37
C ASP A 116 -31.12 -7.13 6.99
N GLN A 117 -32.03 -6.22 6.62
CA GLN A 117 -32.64 -6.19 5.28
C GLN A 117 -31.58 -5.98 4.19
N TRP A 118 -30.67 -5.02 4.38
CA TRP A 118 -29.61 -4.75 3.42
C TRP A 118 -28.63 -5.92 3.29
N ASN A 119 -28.25 -6.54 4.40
CA ASN A 119 -27.41 -7.73 4.41
C ASN A 119 -28.06 -8.89 3.64
N ALA A 120 -29.38 -9.08 3.78
CA ALA A 120 -30.11 -10.09 3.04
C ALA A 120 -30.11 -9.83 1.52
N GLU A 121 -30.25 -8.57 1.09
CA GLU A 121 -30.15 -8.19 -0.33
C GLU A 121 -28.75 -8.43 -0.89
N VAL A 122 -27.71 -8.03 -0.14
CA VAL A 122 -26.31 -8.24 -0.53
C VAL A 122 -25.97 -9.73 -0.59
N ALA A 123 -26.51 -10.54 0.32
CA ALA A 123 -26.34 -11.99 0.31
C ALA A 123 -26.91 -12.62 -0.97
N LYS A 124 -28.13 -12.24 -1.37
CA LYS A 124 -28.75 -12.69 -2.63
C LYS A 124 -27.88 -12.34 -3.85
N ASN A 125 -27.40 -11.10 -3.92
CA ASN A 125 -26.51 -10.66 -5.00
C ASN A 125 -25.18 -11.45 -5.02
N ARG A 126 -24.65 -11.77 -3.83
CA ARG A 126 -23.43 -12.58 -3.70
C ARG A 126 -23.65 -14.00 -4.22
N GLU A 127 -24.78 -14.63 -3.92
CA GLU A 127 -25.11 -15.97 -4.40
C GLU A 127 -25.20 -16.03 -5.92
N ILE A 128 -25.88 -15.06 -6.54
CA ILE A 128 -25.98 -14.94 -8.01
C ILE A 128 -24.57 -14.83 -8.62
N ARG A 129 -23.72 -13.96 -8.06
CA ARG A 129 -22.33 -13.81 -8.53
C ARG A 129 -21.53 -15.11 -8.37
N LEU A 130 -21.67 -15.80 -7.24
CA LEU A 130 -20.97 -17.06 -6.98
C LEU A 130 -21.44 -18.19 -7.89
N ALA A 131 -22.72 -18.23 -8.27
CA ALA A 131 -23.25 -19.19 -9.23
C ALA A 131 -22.62 -18.97 -10.61
N LYS A 132 -22.61 -17.73 -11.11
CA LYS A 132 -21.95 -17.37 -12.38
C LYS A 132 -20.47 -17.74 -12.38
N MET A 133 -19.74 -17.41 -11.30
CA MET A 133 -18.33 -17.76 -11.16
C MET A 133 -18.10 -19.29 -11.15
N ARG A 134 -19.03 -20.07 -10.62
CA ARG A 134 -18.96 -21.54 -10.64
C ARG A 134 -19.17 -22.09 -12.05
N GLU A 135 -20.08 -21.51 -12.83
CA GLU A 135 -20.31 -21.89 -14.22
C GLU A 135 -19.10 -21.58 -15.10
N MET A 136 -18.58 -20.35 -15.06
CA MET A 136 -17.36 -19.97 -15.78
C MET A 136 -16.17 -20.88 -15.45
N LYS A 137 -15.96 -21.21 -14.16
CA LYS A 137 -14.90 -22.14 -13.77
C LYS A 137 -15.08 -23.54 -14.34
N LYS A 138 -16.31 -24.03 -14.46
CA LYS A 138 -16.56 -25.34 -15.06
C LYS A 138 -16.18 -25.33 -16.54
N GLU A 139 -16.56 -24.27 -17.26
CA GLU A 139 -16.19 -24.08 -18.67
C GLU A 139 -14.67 -24.02 -18.84
N GLU A 140 -13.98 -23.20 -18.06
CA GLU A 140 -12.51 -23.12 -18.09
C GLU A 140 -11.82 -24.47 -17.81
N ILE A 141 -12.38 -25.27 -16.89
CA ILE A 141 -11.84 -26.61 -16.58
C ILE A 141 -12.04 -27.55 -17.77
N LEU A 142 -13.21 -27.52 -18.41
CA LEU A 142 -13.50 -28.34 -19.58
C LEU A 142 -12.58 -27.97 -20.76
N GLU A 143 -12.40 -26.68 -21.03
CA GLU A 143 -11.48 -26.22 -22.07
C GLU A 143 -10.04 -26.67 -21.81
N LYS A 144 -9.57 -26.56 -20.57
CA LYS A 144 -8.23 -27.04 -20.19
C LYS A 144 -8.08 -28.54 -20.35
N LEU A 145 -9.11 -29.31 -20.01
CA LEU A 145 -9.09 -30.77 -20.21
C LEU A 145 -9.01 -31.12 -21.70
N MET A 146 -9.81 -30.46 -22.54
CA MET A 146 -9.77 -30.67 -24.00
C MET A 146 -8.40 -30.31 -24.59
N GLN A 147 -7.82 -29.17 -24.19
CA GLN A 147 -6.47 -28.77 -24.63
C GLN A 147 -5.40 -29.76 -24.19
N GLN A 148 -5.49 -30.28 -22.96
CA GLN A 148 -4.57 -31.29 -22.46
C GLN A 148 -4.69 -32.61 -23.22
N GLU A 149 -5.91 -33.03 -23.56
CA GLU A 149 -6.16 -34.23 -24.37
C GLU A 149 -5.55 -34.08 -25.76
N GLN A 150 -5.82 -32.96 -26.45
CA GLN A 150 -5.24 -32.67 -27.76
C GLN A 150 -3.70 -32.68 -27.73
N PHE A 151 -3.10 -32.00 -26.73
CA PHE A 151 -1.65 -31.98 -26.57
C PHE A 151 -1.07 -33.38 -26.34
N LYS A 152 -1.73 -34.21 -25.52
CA LYS A 152 -1.33 -35.60 -25.28
C LYS A 152 -1.43 -36.43 -26.55
N GLU A 153 -2.48 -36.27 -27.34
CA GLU A 153 -2.62 -36.97 -28.62
C GLU A 153 -1.52 -36.60 -29.61
N GLU A 154 -1.20 -35.31 -29.73
CA GLU A 154 -0.10 -34.84 -30.58
C GLU A 154 1.27 -35.37 -30.13
N GLN A 155 1.52 -35.35 -28.81
CA GLN A 155 2.72 -35.94 -28.21
C GLN A 155 2.82 -37.43 -28.54
N MET A 156 1.72 -38.18 -28.36
CA MET A 156 1.68 -39.61 -28.67
C MET A 156 1.92 -39.88 -30.15
N LYS A 157 1.36 -39.06 -31.05
CA LYS A 157 1.62 -39.18 -32.50
C LYS A 157 3.11 -38.97 -32.82
N LYS A 158 3.72 -37.91 -32.29
CA LYS A 158 5.16 -37.62 -32.47
C LYS A 158 6.05 -38.74 -31.91
N LEU A 159 5.75 -39.25 -30.72
CA LEU A 159 6.48 -40.37 -30.12
C LEU A 159 6.34 -41.64 -30.95
N ASN A 160 5.14 -41.95 -31.46
CA ASN A 160 4.93 -43.10 -32.33
C ASN A 160 5.70 -42.99 -33.65
N GLU A 161 5.74 -41.80 -34.26
CA GLU A 161 6.53 -41.54 -35.46
C GLU A 161 8.02 -41.71 -35.20
N TYR A 162 8.52 -41.17 -34.08
CA TYR A 162 9.90 -41.33 -33.66
C TYR A 162 10.26 -42.80 -33.44
N VAL A 163 9.44 -43.56 -32.71
CA VAL A 163 9.64 -45.00 -32.50
C VAL A 163 9.65 -45.77 -33.83
N LYS A 164 8.80 -45.38 -34.80
CA LYS A 164 8.82 -45.99 -36.14
C LYS A 164 10.10 -45.68 -36.90
N GLN A 165 10.62 -44.45 -36.82
CA GLN A 165 11.90 -44.07 -37.44
C GLN A 165 13.06 -44.87 -36.83
N VAL A 166 13.16 -44.91 -35.51
CA VAL A 166 14.19 -45.66 -34.80
C VAL A 166 14.14 -47.15 -35.13
N LYS A 167 12.94 -47.75 -35.28
CA LYS A 167 12.80 -49.15 -35.72
C LYS A 167 13.30 -49.41 -37.15
N ARG A 168 13.18 -48.43 -38.05
CA ARG A 168 13.73 -48.55 -39.41
C ARG A 168 15.26 -48.45 -39.37
N GLU A 169 15.77 -47.48 -38.61
CA GLU A 169 17.21 -47.26 -38.42
C GLU A 169 17.87 -48.42 -37.66
N SER A 170 17.15 -49.11 -36.77
CA SER A 170 17.74 -50.19 -35.97
C SER A 170 18.25 -51.37 -36.80
N VAL A 171 17.74 -51.54 -38.03
CA VAL A 171 18.24 -52.56 -38.96
C VAL A 171 19.66 -52.24 -39.43
N THR A 172 20.04 -50.95 -39.44
CA THR A 172 21.37 -50.48 -39.84
C THR A 172 22.39 -50.47 -38.69
N PHE A 173 21.99 -50.82 -37.46
CA PHE A 173 22.89 -50.84 -36.32
C PHE A 173 23.88 -52.01 -36.41
N ILE A 174 25.12 -51.75 -36.01
CA ILE A 174 26.17 -52.75 -35.96
C ILE A 174 25.95 -53.64 -34.73
N THR A 175 25.65 -54.91 -34.96
CA THR A 175 25.54 -55.96 -33.92
C THR A 175 26.83 -56.76 -33.87
N ALA A 176 27.03 -57.55 -32.80
CA ALA A 176 28.23 -58.38 -32.60
C ALA A 176 28.57 -59.30 -33.79
N GLU A 177 27.56 -59.69 -34.56
CA GLU A 177 27.69 -60.57 -35.72
C GLU A 177 28.12 -59.84 -37.00
N ASN A 178 27.83 -58.53 -37.13
CA ASN A 178 28.09 -57.73 -38.33
C ASN A 178 29.29 -56.76 -38.13
N ILE A 179 30.12 -56.98 -37.11
CA ILE A 179 31.22 -56.06 -36.76
C ILE A 179 32.33 -56.07 -37.83
N ASP A 180 32.82 -57.25 -38.19
CA ASP A 180 34.00 -57.37 -39.06
C ASP A 180 33.72 -56.83 -40.48
N SER A 181 32.55 -57.16 -41.03
CA SER A 181 32.06 -56.63 -42.32
C SER A 181 31.88 -55.12 -42.30
N ALA A 182 31.31 -54.56 -41.22
CA ALA A 182 31.16 -53.11 -41.10
C ALA A 182 32.53 -52.40 -41.03
N ILE A 183 33.54 -52.99 -40.39
CA ILE A 183 34.91 -52.44 -40.34
C ILE A 183 35.52 -52.39 -41.74
N GLU A 184 35.38 -53.47 -42.52
CA GLU A 184 35.89 -53.51 -43.90
C GLU A 184 35.21 -52.49 -44.82
N GLU A 185 33.88 -52.35 -44.74
CA GLU A 185 33.12 -51.34 -45.48
C GLU A 185 33.55 -49.91 -45.10
N CYS A 186 33.79 -49.64 -43.81
CA CYS A 186 34.27 -48.32 -43.36
C CYS A 186 35.68 -48.00 -43.85
N LEU A 187 36.56 -49.01 -43.95
CA LEU A 187 37.91 -48.84 -44.49
C LEU A 187 37.89 -48.63 -46.01
N ALA A 188 36.95 -49.27 -46.71
CA ALA A 188 36.79 -49.13 -48.16
C ALA A 188 36.14 -47.80 -48.57
N ASN A 189 35.13 -47.35 -47.83
CA ASN A 189 34.35 -46.14 -48.13
C ASN A 189 34.62 -45.02 -47.13
N VAL A 190 35.51 -44.08 -47.49
CA VAL A 190 35.77 -42.88 -46.69
C VAL A 190 34.70 -41.82 -46.97
N VAL A 191 33.80 -41.57 -46.01
CA VAL A 191 32.77 -40.52 -46.10
C VAL A 191 33.33 -39.19 -45.58
N ASN A 192 33.20 -38.12 -46.37
CA ASN A 192 33.68 -36.79 -46.03
C ASN A 192 32.53 -35.88 -45.60
N HIS A 193 32.59 -35.34 -44.38
CA HIS A 193 31.60 -34.40 -43.85
C HIS A 193 32.03 -32.92 -43.94
N ASN A 194 33.19 -32.61 -44.53
CA ASN A 194 33.69 -31.25 -44.66
C ASN A 194 32.81 -30.41 -45.62
N ARG A 195 32.08 -29.47 -45.05
CA ARG A 195 31.24 -28.50 -45.76
C ARG A 195 31.52 -27.10 -45.21
N ALA A 196 31.66 -26.12 -46.10
CA ALA A 196 31.79 -24.71 -45.72
C ALA A 196 30.43 -24.01 -45.80
N LEU A 197 30.21 -23.02 -44.94
CA LEU A 197 29.00 -22.19 -44.95
C LEU A 197 29.40 -20.76 -45.31
N ASP A 198 28.77 -20.23 -46.35
CA ASP A 198 28.99 -18.87 -46.80
C ASP A 198 28.19 -17.87 -45.95
N SER A 199 28.55 -16.59 -46.01
CA SER A 199 27.82 -15.51 -45.31
C SER A 199 26.36 -15.38 -45.75
N GLU A 200 25.99 -15.92 -46.92
CA GLU A 200 24.62 -15.99 -47.45
C GLU A 200 23.85 -17.23 -46.95
N GLY A 201 24.48 -18.11 -46.17
CA GLY A 201 23.87 -19.33 -45.63
C GLY A 201 23.90 -20.53 -46.56
N ASN A 202 24.62 -20.46 -47.68
CA ASN A 202 24.75 -21.56 -48.64
C ASN A 202 25.85 -22.55 -48.21
N TRP A 203 25.57 -23.85 -48.35
CA TRP A 203 26.52 -24.92 -48.04
C TRP A 203 27.33 -25.31 -49.28
N HIS A 204 28.66 -25.30 -49.17
CA HIS A 204 29.58 -25.72 -50.22
C HIS A 204 30.33 -26.99 -49.82
N GLU A 205 30.17 -28.06 -50.60
CA GLU A 205 30.87 -29.33 -50.39
C GLU A 205 32.29 -29.25 -50.96
N GLY A 206 33.30 -29.60 -50.14
CA GLY A 206 34.69 -29.63 -50.58
C GLY A 206 34.97 -30.82 -51.48
N LYS A 207 35.22 -30.59 -52.77
CA LYS A 207 35.68 -31.64 -53.71
C LYS A 207 37.20 -31.79 -53.61
N TYR A 208 37.68 -32.87 -53.02
CA TYR A 208 39.10 -33.25 -53.07
C TYR A 208 39.30 -34.39 -54.07
N SER A 209 40.39 -34.33 -54.84
CA SER A 209 40.84 -35.46 -55.68
C SER A 209 41.41 -36.57 -54.78
N PRO A 210 41.16 -37.86 -55.05
CA PRO A 210 41.58 -38.95 -54.17
C PRO A 210 43.10 -38.94 -53.96
N VAL A 211 43.52 -39.06 -52.70
CA VAL A 211 44.94 -39.18 -52.33
C VAL A 211 45.46 -40.51 -52.88
N ARG A 212 46.52 -40.47 -53.73
CA ARG A 212 47.21 -41.68 -54.22
C ARG A 212 47.78 -42.46 -53.03
N SER A 213 47.47 -43.74 -52.93
CA SER A 213 48.10 -44.65 -51.97
C SER A 213 49.61 -44.67 -52.22
N VAL A 214 50.39 -44.23 -51.24
CA VAL A 214 51.83 -44.44 -51.25
C VAL A 214 52.06 -45.91 -50.88
N GLU A 215 52.47 -46.72 -51.86
CA GLU A 215 52.97 -48.08 -51.61
C GLU A 215 54.11 -47.98 -50.59
N ARG A 216 53.87 -48.42 -49.34
CA ARG A 216 54.94 -48.71 -48.39
C ARG A 216 55.69 -49.93 -48.92
N THR A 217 56.66 -49.70 -49.79
CA THR A 217 57.71 -50.66 -50.09
C THR A 217 58.34 -51.09 -48.77
N GLN A 218 58.15 -52.35 -48.40
CA GLN A 218 58.92 -53.01 -47.35
C GLN A 218 60.39 -52.94 -47.76
N LYS A 219 61.17 -52.04 -47.15
CA LYS A 219 62.62 -52.10 -47.25
C LYS A 219 63.07 -53.35 -46.49
N SER A 220 63.56 -54.35 -47.22
CA SER A 220 64.37 -55.42 -46.66
C SER A 220 65.65 -54.83 -46.08
N THR A 221 65.71 -54.63 -44.76
CA THR A 221 66.97 -54.47 -44.05
C THR A 221 67.58 -55.86 -43.85
N ALA A 222 68.47 -56.23 -44.77
CA ALA A 222 69.39 -57.33 -44.61
C ALA A 222 70.78 -56.75 -44.23
N VAL A 223 71.20 -57.09 -43.00
CA VAL A 223 72.56 -57.33 -42.48
C VAL A 223 73.58 -56.17 -42.42
N GLU A 224 74.11 -55.89 -41.21
CA GLU A 224 75.52 -56.07 -40.80
C GLU A 224 75.90 -55.23 -39.57
N GLN A 225 75.74 -55.82 -38.37
CA GLN A 225 76.72 -55.99 -37.27
C GLN A 225 76.03 -56.51 -36.01
#